data_AF-A0A7D6E0C4-F1
#
_entry.id   AF-A0A7D6E0C4-F1
#
_cell.length_a   1.000
_cell.length_b   1.000
_cell.length_c   1.000
_cell.angle_alpha   90.00
_cell.angle_beta   90.00
_cell.angle_gamma   90.00
#
_symmetry.space_group_name_H-M   'P 1'
#
loop_
_entity.id
_entity.type
_entity.pdbx_description
1 polymer ?
#
loop_
_entity_poly.entity_id
_entity_poly.type
_entity_poly.pdbx_seq_one_letter_code
_entity_poly.pdbx_strand_id
1 'polypeptide(L)'
;MTENGWPPDTNAAPFVSIPLSECSRVTIPGTTLTLQFQKGAPAAILPAFMADLNWYVESANNDSAYNDEASWTDGNSVGTSNHLGATAFDYNWNDHPMGPKVPELAAGWQGSEITNWQPEELRVRELLDYYTYKGIQMVWWGNDWDSPHDSMHFQMGYHTFENQDICQEFIATFIDTTTGFSKFKEFKASQQPAQVDVLVKATGLSTDKCAEIFPTLVEGLTLAQCVNVNRIAMFIAQTREESDNYNTTEEYGAGPTGDAYKGRSWIQITWQSNYAAFGAWAFRQGLIADPNQFVNDPTSLADIKWAGVGAAWYWVARHGGHNLINDDCDKGDIRAVTYTINGGYNGLDVRTAYWNQAKAVGDDLLALINAGATKSDDSAAAPAAPVGALTAEEQRAMYNEVMKRGPSRSFLATDGKAVETELGFIYNIDGNAWNLMLTISYLVGHPLAMSQVEAVAKGHFPDGSYVDTNAWLQQFGEEYCQGLVAFKQKLDALFAFGPAAVPSAQQAPALIAPTLGIRTREAGPADNRAGAVPAKKSPAKKSPPKKSPAKKPAAKKQPPTKSPATTSPTTANAPAEEPVK
;
A
#
# COMPACT_ATOMS: atom_id res chain seq x y z
N MET A 1 -27.03 -23.69 35.80
CA MET A 1 -26.22 -22.53 35.38
C MET A 1 -25.51 -22.93 34.11
N THR A 2 -25.48 -22.05 33.12
CA THR A 2 -24.63 -22.15 31.94
C THR A 2 -23.17 -21.93 32.34
N GLU A 3 -22.23 -22.21 31.45
CA GLU A 3 -20.78 -22.15 31.71
C GLU A 3 -20.30 -20.81 32.25
N ASN A 4 -20.92 -19.70 31.85
CA ASN A 4 -20.60 -18.35 32.34
C ASN A 4 -21.32 -17.95 33.65
N GLY A 5 -22.08 -18.86 34.27
CA GLY A 5 -22.80 -18.59 35.51
C GLY A 5 -24.18 -17.95 35.34
N TRP A 6 -24.70 -17.81 34.11
CA TRP A 6 -26.08 -17.37 33.91
C TRP A 6 -27.07 -18.55 34.07
N PRO A 7 -28.32 -18.32 34.53
CA PRO A 7 -29.29 -19.40 34.65
C PRO A 7 -29.90 -19.75 33.28
N PRO A 8 -29.89 -21.04 32.85
CA PRO A 8 -30.56 -21.48 31.64
C PRO A 8 -32.08 -21.57 31.80
N ASP A 9 -32.60 -21.49 33.02
CA ASP A 9 -33.98 -21.23 33.42
C ASP A 9 -33.97 -21.12 34.97
N THR A 10 -34.67 -20.16 35.57
CA THR A 10 -34.83 -20.10 37.04
C THR A 10 -35.84 -21.13 37.57
N ASN A 11 -36.59 -21.81 36.71
CA ASN A 11 -37.73 -22.67 37.08
C ASN A 11 -37.73 -24.10 36.50
N ALA A 12 -36.74 -24.53 35.71
CA ALA A 12 -36.73 -25.86 35.08
C ALA A 12 -35.60 -26.78 35.55
N ALA A 13 -35.83 -28.08 35.36
CA ALA A 13 -34.86 -29.16 35.58
C ALA A 13 -33.57 -28.94 34.75
N PRO A 14 -32.43 -29.56 35.13
CA PRO A 14 -31.21 -29.47 34.33
C PRO A 14 -31.47 -29.87 32.87
N PHE A 15 -30.74 -29.24 31.92
CA PHE A 15 -30.80 -29.47 30.45
C PHE A 15 -31.96 -28.81 29.68
N VAL A 16 -32.74 -27.90 30.28
CA VAL A 16 -33.80 -27.17 29.57
C VAL A 16 -33.29 -25.78 29.19
N SER A 17 -33.44 -25.42 27.91
CA SER A 17 -33.17 -24.08 27.38
C SER A 17 -34.15 -23.06 27.98
N ILE A 18 -33.76 -21.78 28.07
CA ILE A 18 -34.76 -20.76 28.40
C ILE A 18 -35.82 -20.78 27.30
N PRO A 19 -37.12 -20.67 27.64
CA PRO A 19 -38.15 -20.61 26.62
C PRO A 19 -37.95 -19.34 25.78
N LEU A 20 -38.28 -19.40 24.48
CA LEU A 20 -38.21 -18.24 23.57
C LEU A 20 -38.95 -17.00 24.11
N SER A 21 -39.93 -17.17 24.99
CA SER A 21 -40.61 -16.06 25.67
C SER A 21 -39.69 -15.25 26.58
N GLU A 22 -38.56 -15.79 27.03
CA GLU A 22 -37.52 -15.11 27.81
C GLU A 22 -36.35 -14.62 26.95
N CYS A 23 -36.44 -14.79 25.64
CA CYS A 23 -35.52 -14.20 24.69
C CYS A 23 -36.10 -12.91 24.09
N SER A 24 -35.26 -11.91 23.93
CA SER A 24 -35.47 -10.79 23.02
C SER A 24 -34.97 -11.17 21.64
N ARG A 25 -35.79 -10.95 20.61
CA ARG A 25 -35.37 -11.08 19.21
C ARG A 25 -34.78 -9.73 18.77
N VAL A 26 -33.49 -9.66 18.54
CA VAL A 26 -32.74 -8.43 18.29
C VAL A 26 -32.14 -8.45 16.89
N THR A 27 -32.41 -7.43 16.09
CA THR A 27 -31.70 -7.20 14.83
C THR A 27 -30.35 -6.57 15.15
N ILE A 28 -29.27 -7.20 14.69
CA ILE A 28 -27.91 -6.74 14.98
C ILE A 28 -27.70 -5.39 14.28
N PRO A 29 -27.37 -4.32 15.01
CA PRO A 29 -27.19 -2.99 14.45
C PRO A 29 -26.22 -3.00 13.27
N GLY A 30 -26.58 -2.29 12.19
CA GLY A 30 -25.77 -2.24 10.97
C GLY A 30 -25.93 -3.43 10.02
N THR A 31 -26.76 -4.42 10.36
CA THR A 31 -27.00 -5.62 9.52
C THR A 31 -28.50 -5.89 9.35
N THR A 32 -28.83 -6.92 8.57
CA THR A 32 -30.19 -7.49 8.53
C THR A 32 -30.35 -8.74 9.40
N LEU A 33 -29.26 -9.20 10.03
CA LEU A 33 -29.24 -10.40 10.86
C LEU A 33 -30.06 -10.18 12.13
N THR A 34 -30.86 -11.18 12.51
CA THR A 34 -31.71 -11.11 13.70
C THR A 34 -31.58 -12.40 14.50
N LEU A 35 -31.17 -12.25 15.76
CA LEU A 35 -30.81 -13.33 16.67
C LEU A 35 -31.60 -13.23 17.99
N GLN A 36 -31.54 -14.28 18.82
CA GLN A 36 -32.27 -14.37 20.09
C GLN A 36 -31.29 -14.30 21.26
N PHE A 37 -31.47 -13.31 22.12
CA PHE A 37 -30.66 -13.13 23.33
C PHE A 37 -31.55 -13.09 24.56
N GLN A 38 -31.07 -13.58 25.69
CA GLN A 38 -31.82 -13.52 26.94
C GLN A 38 -32.13 -12.07 27.29
N LYS A 39 -33.37 -11.81 27.73
CA LYS A 39 -33.77 -10.48 28.18
C LYS A 39 -32.82 -9.95 29.26
N GLY A 40 -32.62 -8.64 29.28
CA GLY A 40 -31.72 -7.96 30.21
C GLY A 40 -30.39 -7.63 29.56
N ALA A 41 -29.29 -7.72 30.33
CA ALA A 41 -27.95 -7.37 29.84
C ALA A 41 -27.51 -8.12 28.56
N PRO A 42 -27.80 -9.44 28.38
CA PRO A 42 -27.37 -10.16 27.19
C PRO A 42 -27.95 -9.57 25.90
N ALA A 43 -29.25 -9.22 25.91
CA ALA A 43 -29.93 -8.60 24.78
C ALA A 43 -29.52 -7.15 24.47
N ALA A 44 -28.69 -6.52 25.31
CA ALA A 44 -28.11 -5.21 25.04
C ALA A 44 -26.64 -5.32 24.63
N ILE A 45 -25.84 -6.09 25.37
CA ILE A 45 -24.39 -6.14 25.24
C ILE A 45 -23.95 -6.98 24.05
N LEU A 46 -24.48 -8.19 23.88
CA LEU A 46 -24.04 -9.10 22.81
C LEU A 46 -24.38 -8.57 21.40
N PRO A 47 -25.59 -8.03 21.14
CA PRO A 47 -25.87 -7.42 19.83
C PRO A 47 -24.98 -6.21 19.52
N ALA A 48 -24.67 -5.38 20.52
CA ALA A 48 -23.79 -4.24 20.35
C ALA A 48 -22.36 -4.70 20.01
N PHE A 49 -21.85 -5.70 20.74
CA PHE A 49 -20.54 -6.29 20.48
C PHE A 49 -20.47 -6.94 19.08
N MET A 50 -21.52 -7.65 18.67
CA MET A 50 -21.61 -8.26 17.34
C MET A 50 -21.66 -7.21 16.22
N ALA A 51 -22.31 -6.06 16.45
CA ALA A 51 -22.27 -4.94 15.52
C ALA A 51 -20.86 -4.33 15.39
N ASP A 52 -20.11 -4.26 16.49
CA ASP A 52 -18.73 -3.80 16.47
C ASP A 52 -17.78 -4.80 15.83
N LEU A 53 -17.97 -6.11 16.05
CA LEU A 53 -17.27 -7.16 15.29
C LEU A 53 -17.51 -6.97 13.79
N ASN A 54 -18.78 -6.84 13.38
CA ASN A 54 -19.21 -6.64 12.00
C ASN A 54 -18.55 -5.41 11.34
N TRP A 55 -18.33 -4.35 12.11
CA TRP A 55 -17.74 -3.11 11.62
C TRP A 55 -16.21 -3.10 11.65
N TYR A 56 -15.59 -3.64 12.70
CA TYR A 56 -14.17 -3.42 13.00
C TYR A 56 -13.27 -4.62 12.67
N VAL A 57 -13.79 -5.83 12.79
CA VAL A 57 -13.00 -7.05 12.63
C VAL A 57 -13.28 -7.66 11.26
N GLU A 58 -14.50 -8.16 11.05
CA GLU A 58 -14.92 -8.75 9.79
C GLU A 58 -16.44 -8.66 9.63
N SER A 59 -16.97 -8.84 8.42
CA SER A 59 -18.42 -8.79 8.16
C SER A 59 -19.09 -10.11 8.51
N ALA A 60 -20.26 -10.05 9.14
CA ALA A 60 -21.13 -11.22 9.35
C ALA A 60 -21.75 -11.68 8.02
N ASN A 61 -21.91 -10.78 7.05
CA ASN A 61 -22.32 -11.17 5.71
C ASN A 61 -21.11 -11.67 4.91
N ASN A 62 -20.87 -12.97 4.99
CA ASN A 62 -19.85 -13.69 4.23
C ASN A 62 -20.49 -14.53 3.09
N ASP A 63 -19.77 -15.50 2.55
CA ASP A 63 -20.26 -16.42 1.52
C ASP A 63 -21.47 -17.27 1.97
N SER A 64 -21.68 -17.41 3.29
CA SER A 64 -22.84 -18.06 3.89
C SER A 64 -24.08 -17.16 3.98
N ALA A 65 -23.98 -15.85 3.70
CA ALA A 65 -25.10 -14.89 3.72
C ALA A 65 -25.92 -14.89 5.03
N TYR A 66 -25.23 -14.76 6.18
CA TYR A 66 -25.78 -14.81 7.54
C TYR A 66 -26.42 -16.15 7.95
N ASN A 67 -25.96 -17.27 7.39
CA ASN A 67 -26.47 -18.60 7.75
C ASN A 67 -25.51 -19.35 8.70
N ASP A 68 -24.50 -18.67 9.22
CA ASP A 68 -23.46 -19.22 10.08
C ASP A 68 -23.24 -18.42 11.37
N GLU A 69 -24.33 -17.83 11.86
CA GLU A 69 -24.44 -17.21 13.18
C GLU A 69 -25.65 -17.76 13.94
N ALA A 70 -25.45 -18.04 15.23
CA ALA A 70 -26.50 -18.53 16.12
C ALA A 70 -26.27 -18.01 17.53
N SER A 71 -27.34 -17.86 18.31
CA SER A 71 -27.28 -17.31 19.69
C SER A 71 -28.09 -18.11 20.70
N TRP A 72 -29.14 -18.78 20.24
CA TRP A 72 -29.99 -19.63 21.06
C TRP A 72 -30.31 -20.94 20.34
N THR A 73 -30.43 -22.01 21.12
CA THR A 73 -30.90 -23.31 20.64
C THR A 73 -31.89 -23.93 21.62
N ASP A 74 -32.87 -24.68 21.08
CA ASP A 74 -33.86 -25.41 21.86
C ASP A 74 -33.23 -26.60 22.62
N GLY A 75 -32.13 -27.15 22.09
CA GLY A 75 -31.36 -28.21 22.72
C GLY A 75 -29.88 -28.17 22.31
N ASN A 76 -29.03 -28.74 23.16
CA ASN A 76 -27.59 -28.77 22.94
C ASN A 76 -26.99 -30.09 23.46
N SER A 77 -25.92 -30.57 22.81
CA SER A 77 -25.17 -31.75 23.28
C SER A 77 -24.43 -31.46 24.60
N VAL A 78 -24.17 -30.18 24.91
CA VAL A 78 -23.57 -29.70 26.15
C VAL A 78 -24.65 -29.04 27.00
N GLY A 79 -24.98 -29.67 28.13
CA GLY A 79 -26.05 -29.22 29.03
C GLY A 79 -25.80 -27.90 29.75
N THR A 80 -24.56 -27.41 29.74
CA THR A 80 -24.13 -26.14 30.29
C THR A 80 -23.92 -25.06 29.24
N SER A 81 -24.23 -25.35 27.96
CA SER A 81 -23.99 -24.41 26.86
C SER A 81 -24.68 -23.08 27.08
N ASN A 82 -23.96 -21.99 26.84
CA ASN A 82 -24.50 -20.63 26.93
C ASN A 82 -25.56 -20.32 25.85
N HIS A 83 -25.58 -21.11 24.76
CA HIS A 83 -26.65 -21.06 23.75
C HIS A 83 -28.01 -21.52 24.31
N LEU A 84 -28.04 -22.46 25.28
CA LEU A 84 -29.30 -22.84 25.94
C LEU A 84 -29.89 -21.68 26.75
N GLY A 85 -29.01 -20.82 27.29
CA GLY A 85 -29.40 -19.63 28.04
C GLY A 85 -29.58 -18.38 27.17
N ALA A 86 -29.37 -18.43 25.85
CA ALA A 86 -29.29 -17.24 24.98
C ALA A 86 -28.31 -16.16 25.49
N THR A 87 -27.20 -16.58 26.11
CA THR A 87 -26.16 -15.70 26.67
C THR A 87 -24.85 -15.79 25.90
N ALA A 88 -24.91 -16.29 24.66
CA ALA A 88 -23.79 -16.39 23.75
C ALA A 88 -24.23 -16.25 22.30
N PHE A 89 -23.25 -16.15 21.41
CA PHE A 89 -23.43 -16.36 19.99
C PHE A 89 -22.18 -16.98 19.38
N ASP A 90 -22.39 -17.71 18.28
CA ASP A 90 -21.33 -18.13 17.37
C ASP A 90 -21.34 -17.19 16.16
N TYR A 91 -20.15 -16.81 15.68
CA TYR A 91 -19.93 -15.84 14.62
C TYR A 91 -19.12 -16.47 13.49
N ASN A 92 -19.62 -16.38 12.26
CA ASN A 92 -18.96 -16.91 11.05
C ASN A 92 -18.37 -18.32 11.28
N TRP A 93 -19.16 -19.26 11.83
CA TRP A 93 -18.61 -20.52 12.33
C TRP A 93 -17.94 -21.38 11.24
N ASN A 94 -18.29 -21.16 9.97
CA ASN A 94 -17.66 -21.86 8.84
C ASN A 94 -16.22 -21.39 8.60
N ASP A 95 -15.92 -20.14 8.98
CA ASP A 95 -14.63 -19.49 8.78
C ASP A 95 -13.72 -19.64 10.01
N HIS A 96 -14.31 -19.91 11.19
CA HIS A 96 -13.61 -19.96 12.47
C HIS A 96 -13.79 -21.30 13.20
N PRO A 97 -13.17 -22.39 12.73
CA PRO A 97 -13.38 -23.72 13.30
C PRO A 97 -12.92 -23.81 14.75
N MET A 98 -13.63 -24.63 15.53
CA MET A 98 -13.23 -25.04 16.89
C MET A 98 -12.15 -26.13 16.84
N GLY A 99 -11.15 -26.09 17.72
CA GLY A 99 -10.10 -27.12 17.76
C GLY A 99 -8.98 -26.91 18.79
N PRO A 100 -7.91 -27.74 18.75
CA PRO A 100 -6.73 -27.57 19.61
C PRO A 100 -5.90 -26.34 19.20
N LYS A 101 -5.11 -25.81 20.16
CA LYS A 101 -4.20 -24.67 19.94
C LYS A 101 -3.15 -24.99 18.86
N VAL A 102 -3.04 -24.12 17.84
CA VAL A 102 -2.19 -24.27 16.64
C VAL A 102 -0.68 -24.32 17.01
N PRO A 103 0.13 -25.17 16.32
CA PRO A 103 0.71 -24.75 15.05
C PRO A 103 0.31 -25.59 13.81
N GLU A 104 -0.62 -26.54 13.93
CA GLU A 104 -1.19 -27.26 12.77
C GLU A 104 -2.73 -27.03 12.69
N LEU A 105 -3.20 -26.62 11.50
CA LEU A 105 -4.60 -26.36 11.09
C LEU A 105 -5.71 -26.95 12.02
N ALA A 106 -6.33 -26.15 12.91
CA ALA A 106 -7.65 -26.50 13.51
C ALA A 106 -8.40 -25.45 14.37
N ALA A 107 -7.87 -24.28 14.76
CA ALA A 107 -8.67 -23.25 15.46
C ALA A 107 -8.12 -21.83 15.28
N GLY A 108 -8.97 -20.80 15.34
CA GLY A 108 -8.55 -19.38 15.34
C GLY A 108 -9.06 -18.55 14.16
N TRP A 109 -8.84 -17.23 14.23
CA TRP A 109 -9.19 -16.27 13.19
C TRP A 109 -8.02 -16.16 12.20
N GLN A 110 -8.13 -16.79 11.03
CA GLN A 110 -7.04 -16.93 10.05
C GLN A 110 -6.92 -15.78 9.05
N GLY A 111 -7.45 -14.60 9.39
CA GLY A 111 -7.39 -13.39 8.56
C GLY A 111 -8.53 -13.31 7.56
N SER A 112 -9.31 -12.24 7.61
CA SER A 112 -10.32 -11.85 6.64
C SER A 112 -9.82 -10.75 5.70
N GLU A 113 -10.55 -10.53 4.62
CA GLU A 113 -10.31 -9.46 3.65
C GLU A 113 -10.39 -8.05 4.29
N ILE A 114 -11.10 -7.89 5.42
CA ILE A 114 -11.31 -6.61 6.11
C ILE A 114 -10.11 -6.21 6.99
N THR A 115 -9.30 -7.18 7.43
CA THR A 115 -8.10 -6.92 8.24
C THR A 115 -6.82 -6.84 7.41
N ASN A 116 -6.90 -6.97 6.08
CA ASN A 116 -5.75 -7.10 5.19
C ASN A 116 -4.77 -8.20 5.68
N TRP A 117 -5.30 -9.33 6.15
CA TRP A 117 -4.49 -10.45 6.66
C TRP A 117 -3.59 -10.09 7.86
N GLN A 118 -3.92 -9.04 8.61
CA GLN A 118 -3.39 -8.87 9.97
C GLN A 118 -4.05 -9.91 10.90
N PRO A 119 -3.38 -10.36 11.98
CA PRO A 119 -4.01 -11.24 12.95
C PRO A 119 -5.23 -10.54 13.57
N GLU A 120 -6.43 -10.99 13.19
CA GLU A 120 -7.72 -10.42 13.61
C GLU A 120 -7.90 -10.52 15.12
N GLU A 121 -7.23 -11.50 15.71
CA GLU A 121 -7.11 -11.67 17.15
C GLU A 121 -6.76 -10.37 17.87
N LEU A 122 -5.86 -9.53 17.32
CA LEU A 122 -5.50 -8.24 17.94
C LEU A 122 -6.66 -7.24 17.94
N ARG A 123 -7.49 -7.23 16.88
CA ARG A 123 -8.68 -6.37 16.81
C ARG A 123 -9.79 -6.89 17.73
N VAL A 124 -9.95 -8.21 17.81
CA VAL A 124 -10.85 -8.85 18.79
C VAL A 124 -10.39 -8.55 20.21
N ARG A 125 -9.07 -8.61 20.50
CA ARG A 125 -8.52 -8.21 21.82
C ARG A 125 -8.87 -6.76 22.15
N GLU A 126 -8.71 -5.84 21.21
CA GLU A 126 -9.04 -4.44 21.43
C GLU A 126 -10.55 -4.23 21.71
N LEU A 127 -11.42 -4.97 21.03
CA LEU A 127 -12.85 -4.96 21.35
C LEU A 127 -13.11 -5.50 22.76
N LEU A 128 -12.52 -6.63 23.13
CA LEU A 128 -12.67 -7.21 24.47
C LEU A 128 -12.17 -6.27 25.57
N ASP A 129 -11.10 -5.51 25.31
CA ASP A 129 -10.59 -4.47 26.21
C ASP A 129 -11.59 -3.32 26.37
N TYR A 130 -12.19 -2.83 25.29
CA TYR A 130 -13.24 -1.81 25.34
C TYR A 130 -14.49 -2.32 26.10
N TYR A 131 -14.82 -3.60 25.93
CA TYR A 131 -15.90 -4.28 26.65
C TYR A 131 -15.49 -4.77 28.05
N THR A 132 -14.37 -4.29 28.61
CA THR A 132 -13.98 -4.53 30.00
C THR A 132 -14.25 -3.31 30.85
N TYR A 133 -15.09 -3.45 31.87
CA TYR A 133 -15.54 -2.34 32.71
C TYR A 133 -15.44 -2.67 34.18
N LYS A 134 -14.77 -1.78 34.94
CA LYS A 134 -14.49 -1.94 36.39
C LYS A 134 -13.89 -3.30 36.76
N GLY A 135 -13.02 -3.83 35.89
CA GLY A 135 -12.34 -5.11 36.09
C GLY A 135 -13.18 -6.34 35.76
N ILE A 136 -14.38 -6.16 35.20
CA ILE A 136 -15.22 -7.25 34.70
C ILE A 136 -15.26 -7.18 33.18
N GLN A 137 -14.96 -8.28 32.52
CA GLN A 137 -15.10 -8.40 31.08
C GLN A 137 -16.58 -8.67 30.75
N MET A 138 -17.23 -7.80 29.98
CA MET A 138 -18.65 -7.91 29.65
C MET A 138 -18.92 -9.04 28.64
N VAL A 139 -17.97 -9.29 27.73
CA VAL A 139 -18.02 -10.34 26.71
C VAL A 139 -16.76 -11.18 26.81
N TRP A 140 -16.90 -12.50 26.94
CA TRP A 140 -15.80 -13.45 26.93
C TRP A 140 -15.70 -14.15 25.58
N TRP A 141 -14.48 -14.46 25.16
CA TRP A 141 -14.18 -15.12 23.89
C TRP A 141 -13.78 -16.58 24.12
N GLY A 142 -14.50 -17.52 23.51
CA GLY A 142 -14.26 -18.96 23.63
C GLY A 142 -12.88 -19.39 23.12
N ASN A 143 -12.21 -18.56 22.33
CA ASN A 143 -10.81 -18.76 21.92
C ASN A 143 -9.84 -18.75 23.11
N ASP A 144 -10.24 -18.23 24.28
CA ASP A 144 -9.42 -18.19 25.50
C ASP A 144 -9.61 -19.41 26.40
N TRP A 145 -10.44 -20.38 26.01
CA TRP A 145 -10.53 -21.67 26.72
C TRP A 145 -9.28 -22.52 26.49
N ASP A 146 -8.91 -23.33 27.50
CA ASP A 146 -7.72 -24.19 27.42
C ASP A 146 -7.86 -25.33 26.39
N SER A 147 -9.06 -25.90 26.27
CA SER A 147 -9.39 -26.92 25.26
C SER A 147 -10.88 -27.30 25.32
N PRO A 148 -11.59 -27.38 24.18
CA PRO A 148 -11.15 -26.89 22.86
C PRO A 148 -11.13 -25.35 22.81
N HIS A 149 -10.29 -24.79 21.95
CA HIS A 149 -10.37 -23.36 21.61
C HIS A 149 -11.54 -23.17 20.66
N ASP A 150 -12.46 -22.28 21.03
CA ASP A 150 -13.69 -22.05 20.30
C ASP A 150 -13.74 -20.61 19.74
N SER A 151 -13.09 -20.40 18.60
CA SER A 151 -12.84 -19.07 18.05
C SER A 151 -14.08 -18.34 17.53
N MET A 152 -15.10 -19.09 17.10
CA MET A 152 -16.38 -18.54 16.69
C MET A 152 -17.25 -18.09 17.88
N HIS A 153 -16.98 -18.62 19.08
CA HIS A 153 -17.86 -18.48 20.24
C HIS A 153 -17.59 -17.22 21.07
N PHE A 154 -18.62 -16.40 21.28
CA PHE A 154 -18.61 -15.27 22.20
C PHE A 154 -19.77 -15.39 23.18
N GLN A 155 -19.53 -15.04 24.44
CA GLN A 155 -20.53 -15.17 25.50
C GLN A 155 -20.55 -13.96 26.42
N MET A 156 -21.62 -13.79 27.19
CA MET A 156 -21.57 -12.91 28.36
C MET A 156 -20.41 -13.33 29.25
N GLY A 157 -19.58 -12.37 29.64
CA GLY A 157 -18.37 -12.65 30.38
C GLY A 157 -18.65 -13.23 31.77
N TYR A 158 -17.65 -13.91 32.33
CA TYR A 158 -17.73 -14.42 33.68
C TYR A 158 -18.02 -13.28 34.66
N HIS A 159 -18.77 -13.60 35.72
CA HIS A 159 -19.18 -12.67 36.77
C HIS A 159 -20.19 -11.59 36.39
N THR A 160 -20.64 -11.53 35.13
CA THR A 160 -21.65 -10.56 34.71
C THR A 160 -23.05 -10.85 35.28
N PHE A 161 -23.36 -12.11 35.61
CA PHE A 161 -24.66 -12.48 36.19
C PHE A 161 -24.85 -11.90 37.60
N GLU A 162 -23.88 -12.07 38.48
CA GLU A 162 -23.94 -11.55 39.85
C GLU A 162 -23.70 -10.04 39.96
N ASN A 163 -23.12 -9.40 38.93
CA ASN A 163 -22.84 -7.97 38.87
C ASN A 163 -23.76 -7.24 37.87
N GLN A 164 -25.09 -7.40 38.04
CA GLN A 164 -26.06 -6.77 37.14
C GLN A 164 -25.99 -5.24 37.15
N ASP A 165 -25.69 -4.64 38.29
CA ASP A 165 -25.53 -3.18 38.45
C ASP A 165 -24.39 -2.64 37.58
N ILE A 166 -23.24 -3.33 37.56
CA ILE A 166 -22.10 -2.99 36.70
C ILE A 166 -22.49 -3.15 35.23
N CYS A 167 -23.22 -4.22 34.86
CA CYS A 167 -23.72 -4.40 33.50
C CYS A 167 -24.65 -3.25 33.08
N GLN A 168 -25.57 -2.83 33.94
CA GLN A 168 -26.48 -1.72 33.64
C GLN A 168 -25.76 -0.39 33.52
N GLU A 169 -24.74 -0.13 34.34
CA GLU A 169 -23.90 1.06 34.23
C GLU A 169 -23.09 1.07 32.93
N PHE A 170 -22.53 -0.08 32.53
CA PHE A 170 -21.86 -0.23 31.23
C PHE A 170 -22.81 0.08 30.07
N ILE A 171 -24.01 -0.53 30.06
CA ILE A 171 -25.03 -0.30 29.04
C ILE A 171 -25.37 1.19 28.96
N ALA A 172 -25.68 1.83 30.09
CA ALA A 172 -26.04 3.25 30.13
C ALA A 172 -24.91 4.18 29.66
N THR A 173 -23.65 3.76 29.85
CA THR A 173 -22.48 4.57 29.51
C THR A 173 -22.05 4.39 28.05
N PHE A 174 -22.03 3.15 27.56
CA PHE A 174 -21.34 2.77 26.32
C PHE A 174 -22.24 2.23 25.22
N ILE A 175 -23.54 2.03 25.47
CA ILE A 175 -24.49 1.52 24.47
C ILE A 175 -25.62 2.53 24.30
N ASP A 176 -25.87 2.96 23.07
CA ASP A 176 -27.09 3.69 22.75
C ASP A 176 -28.25 2.71 22.68
N THR A 177 -29.05 2.65 23.74
CA THR A 177 -30.20 1.74 23.83
C THR A 177 -31.30 2.02 22.80
N THR A 178 -31.26 3.16 22.09
CA THR A 178 -32.21 3.50 21.02
C THR A 178 -31.84 2.83 19.72
N THR A 179 -30.55 2.83 19.39
CA THR A 179 -30.04 2.32 18.11
C THR A 179 -29.42 0.92 18.22
N GLY A 180 -29.07 0.52 19.44
CA GLY A 180 -28.36 -0.73 19.76
C GLY A 180 -26.85 -0.66 19.51
N PHE A 181 -26.32 0.41 18.91
CA PHE A 181 -24.89 0.56 18.68
C PHE A 181 -24.16 0.86 19.99
N SER A 182 -22.95 0.33 20.11
CA SER A 182 -22.00 0.78 21.13
C SER A 182 -21.34 2.10 20.70
N LYS A 183 -20.69 2.77 21.65
CA LYS A 183 -19.83 3.95 21.39
C LYS A 183 -18.41 3.58 20.96
N PHE A 184 -18.13 2.31 20.63
CA PHE A 184 -16.78 1.86 20.27
C PHE A 184 -16.25 2.58 19.04
N LYS A 185 -17.09 2.80 18.01
CA LYS A 185 -16.69 3.57 16.83
C LYS A 185 -16.27 5.01 17.18
N GLU A 186 -16.98 5.67 18.08
CA GLU A 186 -16.65 7.01 18.58
C GLU A 186 -15.36 7.00 19.41
N PHE A 187 -15.20 5.98 20.26
CA PHE A 187 -13.99 5.76 21.04
C PHE A 187 -12.77 5.56 20.12
N LYS A 188 -12.88 4.72 19.08
CA LYS A 188 -11.84 4.53 18.07
C LYS A 188 -11.51 5.84 17.34
N ALA A 189 -12.52 6.63 16.98
CA ALA A 189 -12.31 7.94 16.38
C ALA A 189 -11.59 8.91 17.34
N SER A 190 -11.92 8.89 18.64
CA SER A 190 -11.27 9.72 19.66
C SER A 190 -9.81 9.35 19.93
N GLN A 191 -9.44 8.10 19.63
CA GLN A 191 -8.06 7.61 19.70
C GLN A 191 -7.26 7.85 18.42
N GLN A 192 -7.89 8.33 17.34
CA GLN A 192 -7.17 8.56 16.10
C GLN A 192 -6.09 9.64 16.27
N PRO A 193 -4.89 9.45 15.71
CA PRO A 193 -3.85 10.46 15.75
C PRO A 193 -4.36 11.75 15.10
N ALA A 194 -4.09 12.91 15.72
CA ALA A 194 -4.42 14.23 15.13
C ALA A 194 -3.82 14.42 13.72
N GLN A 195 -2.81 13.61 13.38
CA GLN A 195 -2.21 13.50 12.05
C GLN A 195 -3.18 12.96 10.99
N VAL A 196 -4.21 12.21 11.34
CA VAL A 196 -5.25 11.77 10.40
C VAL A 196 -6.00 12.97 9.83
N ASP A 197 -6.31 13.98 10.65
CA ASP A 197 -6.96 15.22 10.18
C ASP A 197 -6.07 16.01 9.21
N VAL A 198 -4.75 15.98 9.41
CA VAL A 198 -3.78 16.55 8.47
C VAL A 198 -3.88 15.83 7.13
N LEU A 199 -3.96 14.49 7.14
CA LEU A 199 -4.10 13.69 5.94
C LEU A 199 -5.46 13.91 5.23
N VAL A 200 -6.54 14.08 6.00
CA VAL A 200 -7.87 14.44 5.48
C VAL A 200 -7.80 15.77 4.74
N LYS A 201 -7.17 16.80 5.32
CA LYS A 201 -6.97 18.10 4.64
C LYS A 201 -6.14 17.94 3.37
N ALA A 202 -5.05 17.16 3.43
CA ALA A 202 -4.12 16.99 2.33
C ALA A 202 -4.72 16.23 1.13
N THR A 203 -5.63 15.30 1.38
CA THR A 203 -6.20 14.41 0.36
C THR A 203 -7.65 14.75 -0.01
N GLY A 204 -8.43 15.30 0.92
CA GLY A 204 -9.87 15.53 0.78
C GLY A 204 -10.70 14.25 0.80
N LEU A 205 -10.12 13.13 1.26
CA LEU A 205 -10.82 11.86 1.44
C LEU A 205 -11.56 11.84 2.78
N SER A 206 -12.39 10.81 3.00
CA SER A 206 -13.08 10.64 4.28
C SER A 206 -12.10 10.35 5.42
N THR A 207 -12.47 10.74 6.63
CA THR A 207 -11.70 10.43 7.85
C THR A 207 -11.44 8.93 7.97
N ASP A 208 -12.45 8.09 7.74
CA ASP A 208 -12.31 6.63 7.77
C ASP A 208 -11.24 6.14 6.78
N LYS A 209 -11.24 6.65 5.53
CA LYS A 209 -10.25 6.27 4.52
C LYS A 209 -8.85 6.76 4.87
N CYS A 210 -8.73 7.98 5.38
CA CYS A 210 -7.44 8.51 5.84
C CYS A 210 -6.90 7.71 7.02
N ALA A 211 -7.75 7.31 7.97
CA ALA A 211 -7.34 6.48 9.10
C ALA A 211 -6.88 5.08 8.67
N GLU A 212 -7.59 4.46 7.72
CA GLU A 212 -7.23 3.16 7.12
C GLU A 212 -5.82 3.19 6.52
N ILE A 213 -5.51 4.20 5.71
CA ILE A 213 -4.23 4.27 4.99
C ILE A 213 -3.10 4.89 5.80
N PHE A 214 -3.39 5.57 6.91
CA PHE A 214 -2.43 6.39 7.65
C PHE A 214 -1.15 5.62 8.05
N PRO A 215 -1.22 4.43 8.66
CA PRO A 215 -0.02 3.70 9.06
C PRO A 215 0.89 3.38 7.86
N THR A 216 0.32 2.83 6.79
CA THR A 216 1.02 2.49 5.55
C THR A 216 1.60 3.73 4.87
N LEU A 217 0.88 4.84 4.87
CA LEU A 217 1.35 6.09 4.28
C LEU A 217 2.56 6.65 5.03
N VAL A 218 2.53 6.67 6.37
CA VAL A 218 3.64 7.16 7.19
C VAL A 218 4.89 6.30 7.00
N GLU A 219 4.74 4.98 6.93
CA GLU A 219 5.84 4.07 6.62
C GLU A 219 6.43 4.35 5.23
N GLY A 220 5.57 4.50 4.22
CA GLY A 220 5.98 4.87 2.87
C GLY A 220 6.74 6.20 2.82
N LEU A 221 6.21 7.25 3.45
CA LEU A 221 6.86 8.56 3.55
C LEU A 221 8.25 8.48 4.21
N THR A 222 8.36 7.68 5.27
CA THR A 222 9.60 7.49 6.02
C THR A 222 10.66 6.79 5.15
N LEU A 223 10.30 5.66 4.54
CA LEU A 223 11.19 4.90 3.66
C LEU A 223 11.55 5.66 2.38
N ALA A 224 10.63 6.50 1.87
CA ALA A 224 10.85 7.36 0.71
C ALA A 224 11.69 8.61 1.03
N GLN A 225 12.07 8.82 2.31
CA GLN A 225 12.80 10.00 2.78
C GLN A 225 12.07 11.32 2.46
N CYS A 226 10.74 11.31 2.61
CA CYS A 226 9.91 12.49 2.44
C CYS A 226 9.99 13.38 3.69
N VAL A 227 11.09 14.12 3.82
CA VAL A 227 11.44 14.88 5.03
C VAL A 227 10.99 16.35 5.04
N ASN A 228 10.31 16.80 3.98
CA ASN A 228 9.83 18.17 3.86
C ASN A 228 8.46 18.24 3.18
N VAL A 229 7.80 19.40 3.31
CA VAL A 229 6.44 19.65 2.78
C VAL A 229 6.32 19.29 1.30
N ASN A 230 7.28 19.67 0.45
CA ASN A 230 7.20 19.41 -0.98
C ASN A 230 7.27 17.92 -1.30
N ARG A 231 8.18 17.18 -0.65
CA ARG A 231 8.32 15.73 -0.83
C ARG A 231 7.07 14.98 -0.35
N ILE A 232 6.56 15.33 0.83
CA ILE A 232 5.34 14.72 1.39
C ILE A 232 4.14 14.97 0.47
N ALA A 233 3.93 16.23 0.06
CA ALA A 233 2.84 16.59 -0.84
C ALA A 233 2.95 15.87 -2.20
N MET A 234 4.17 15.72 -2.74
CA MET A 234 4.38 15.04 -4.01
C MET A 234 4.13 13.53 -3.90
N PHE A 235 4.60 12.91 -2.82
CA PHE A 235 4.36 11.48 -2.55
C PHE A 235 2.86 11.21 -2.49
N ILE A 236 2.13 11.96 -1.66
CA ILE A 236 0.67 11.87 -1.54
C ILE A 236 -0.01 12.03 -2.90
N ALA A 237 0.38 13.03 -3.70
CA ALA A 237 -0.25 13.30 -4.99
C ALA A 237 -0.07 12.16 -5.99
N GLN A 238 1.14 11.60 -6.06
CA GLN A 238 1.47 10.55 -7.02
C GLN A 238 0.85 9.22 -6.61
N THR A 239 1.00 8.81 -5.35
CA THR A 239 0.42 7.55 -4.87
C THR A 239 -1.10 7.58 -4.90
N ARG A 240 -1.72 8.74 -4.63
CA ARG A 240 -3.17 8.90 -4.73
C ARG A 240 -3.68 8.67 -6.16
N GLU A 241 -2.99 9.19 -7.17
CA GLU A 241 -3.40 8.98 -8.56
C GLU A 241 -3.21 7.52 -9.01
N GLU A 242 -2.05 6.92 -8.69
CA GLU A 242 -1.71 5.56 -9.12
C GLU A 242 -2.53 4.45 -8.42
N SER A 243 -3.20 4.77 -7.31
CA SER A 243 -3.99 3.83 -6.50
C SER A 243 -5.50 4.09 -6.54
N ASP A 244 -5.97 4.94 -7.47
CA ASP A 244 -7.34 5.43 -7.52
C ASP A 244 -7.84 5.93 -6.15
N ASN A 245 -7.25 7.02 -5.67
CA ASN A 245 -7.58 7.58 -4.35
C ASN A 245 -7.38 6.60 -3.19
N TYR A 246 -6.40 5.71 -3.30
CA TYR A 246 -6.15 4.61 -2.36
C TYR A 246 -7.28 3.58 -2.26
N ASN A 247 -8.17 3.51 -3.26
CA ASN A 247 -9.22 2.49 -3.33
C ASN A 247 -8.70 1.13 -3.75
N THR A 248 -7.48 1.05 -4.31
CA THR A 248 -6.88 -0.22 -4.71
C THR A 248 -5.38 -0.27 -4.47
N THR A 249 -4.90 -1.48 -4.18
CA THR A 249 -3.49 -1.87 -4.12
C THR A 249 -3.10 -2.79 -5.27
N GLU A 250 -4.03 -3.06 -6.18
CA GLU A 250 -3.88 -3.98 -7.30
C GLU A 250 -4.61 -3.47 -8.54
N GLU A 251 -4.05 -3.73 -9.71
CA GLU A 251 -4.69 -3.43 -11.00
C GLU A 251 -6.00 -4.24 -11.16
N TYR A 252 -7.09 -3.55 -11.55
CA TYR A 252 -8.42 -4.15 -11.73
C TYR A 252 -8.49 -5.19 -12.86
N GLY A 253 -7.60 -5.10 -13.85
CA GLY A 253 -7.54 -6.00 -15.00
C GLY A 253 -6.27 -6.83 -15.03
N ALA A 254 -6.19 -7.71 -16.02
CA ALA A 254 -4.94 -8.38 -16.36
C ALA A 254 -3.95 -7.34 -16.89
N GLY A 255 -2.82 -7.19 -16.20
CA GLY A 255 -1.76 -6.29 -16.61
C GLY A 255 -1.08 -6.73 -17.91
N PRO A 256 -0.14 -5.94 -18.46
CA PRO A 256 0.54 -6.22 -19.74
C PRO A 256 1.32 -7.54 -19.78
N THR A 257 1.58 -8.16 -18.63
CA THR A 257 2.25 -9.46 -18.47
C THR A 257 1.30 -10.64 -18.19
N GLY A 258 -0.02 -10.40 -18.19
CA GLY A 258 -0.99 -11.31 -17.58
C GLY A 258 -1.03 -11.19 -16.04
N ASP A 259 -1.89 -11.99 -15.41
CA ASP A 259 -2.31 -11.81 -14.01
C ASP A 259 -1.21 -12.07 -12.97
N ALA A 260 -0.20 -12.88 -13.30
CA ALA A 260 0.81 -13.29 -12.33
C ALA A 260 1.59 -12.08 -11.75
N TYR A 261 2.03 -11.15 -12.60
CA TYR A 261 2.86 -9.99 -12.19
C TYR A 261 2.25 -8.66 -12.64
N LYS A 262 0.91 -8.55 -12.56
CA LYS A 262 0.17 -7.31 -12.81
C LYS A 262 0.50 -6.22 -11.79
N GLY A 263 0.02 -5.00 -12.01
CA GLY A 263 0.31 -3.88 -11.12
C GLY A 263 -0.18 -4.13 -9.69
N ARG A 264 0.72 -3.99 -8.70
CA ARG A 264 0.42 -4.03 -7.25
C ARG A 264 1.16 -2.93 -6.50
N SER A 265 0.80 -2.67 -5.24
CA SER A 265 1.20 -1.48 -4.46
C SER A 265 0.60 -0.18 -5.01
N TRP A 266 0.65 0.90 -4.23
CA TRP A 266 0.18 2.23 -4.65
C TRP A 266 0.96 2.86 -5.81
N ILE A 267 2.03 2.21 -6.31
CA ILE A 267 2.79 2.67 -7.49
C ILE A 267 2.72 1.70 -8.68
N GLN A 268 1.82 0.70 -8.62
CA GLN A 268 1.60 -0.27 -9.70
C GLN A 268 2.88 -1.00 -10.14
N ILE A 269 3.62 -1.57 -9.18
CA ILE A 269 4.78 -2.43 -9.45
C ILE A 269 4.31 -3.57 -10.36
N THR A 270 4.89 -3.62 -11.56
CA THR A 270 4.55 -4.57 -12.63
C THR A 270 5.82 -5.26 -13.09
N TRP A 271 5.71 -6.45 -13.71
CA TRP A 271 6.81 -7.29 -14.22
C TRP A 271 7.56 -8.08 -13.13
N GLN A 272 7.78 -9.37 -13.38
CA GLN A 272 8.51 -10.27 -12.47
C GLN A 272 9.87 -9.72 -12.03
N SER A 273 10.59 -9.05 -12.93
CA SER A 273 11.89 -8.45 -12.61
C SER A 273 11.81 -7.32 -11.57
N ASN A 274 10.75 -6.51 -11.59
CA ASN A 274 10.54 -5.48 -10.58
C ASN A 274 10.06 -6.07 -9.26
N TYR A 275 9.22 -7.12 -9.28
CA TYR A 275 8.85 -7.88 -8.07
C TYR A 275 10.09 -8.48 -7.39
N ALA A 276 11.00 -9.08 -8.17
CA ALA A 276 12.27 -9.60 -7.66
C ALA A 276 13.18 -8.49 -7.09
N ALA A 277 13.25 -7.35 -7.79
CA ALA A 277 14.06 -6.22 -7.34
C ALA A 277 13.50 -5.56 -6.07
N PHE A 278 12.17 -5.49 -5.94
CA PHE A 278 11.48 -5.05 -4.74
C PHE A 278 11.75 -6.01 -3.57
N GLY A 279 11.53 -7.31 -3.76
CA GLY A 279 11.78 -8.33 -2.72
C GLY A 279 13.23 -8.31 -2.24
N ALA A 280 14.20 -8.22 -3.15
CA ALA A 280 15.60 -8.09 -2.78
C ALA A 280 15.90 -6.81 -1.98
N TRP A 281 15.24 -5.69 -2.31
CA TRP A 281 15.39 -4.44 -1.55
C TRP A 281 14.73 -4.55 -0.17
N ALA A 282 13.50 -5.04 -0.08
CA ALA A 282 12.77 -5.22 1.17
C ALA A 282 13.52 -6.15 2.13
N PHE A 283 14.14 -7.22 1.62
CA PHE A 283 15.02 -8.10 2.41
C PHE A 283 16.22 -7.34 2.97
N ARG A 284 16.89 -6.48 2.17
CA ARG A 284 18.00 -5.65 2.65
C ARG A 284 17.58 -4.61 3.69
N GLN A 285 16.33 -4.14 3.66
CA GLN A 285 15.76 -3.28 4.69
C GLN A 285 15.32 -4.05 5.94
N GLY A 286 15.40 -5.39 5.95
CA GLY A 286 14.94 -6.23 7.06
C GLY A 286 13.42 -6.36 7.16
N LEU A 287 12.68 -6.00 6.10
CA LEU A 287 11.21 -6.00 6.09
C LEU A 287 10.61 -7.38 5.80
N ILE A 288 11.38 -8.26 5.13
CA ILE A 288 10.97 -9.64 4.82
C ILE A 288 12.13 -10.60 5.08
N ALA A 289 11.81 -11.87 5.33
CA ALA A 289 12.80 -12.92 5.58
C ALA A 289 13.31 -13.62 4.31
N ASP A 290 12.54 -13.62 3.21
CA ASP A 290 12.91 -14.23 1.93
C ASP A 290 12.94 -13.17 0.81
N PRO A 291 14.09 -12.90 0.15
CA PRO A 291 14.15 -11.95 -0.96
C PRO A 291 13.29 -12.33 -2.18
N ASN A 292 12.85 -13.58 -2.28
CA ASN A 292 12.01 -14.06 -3.39
C ASN A 292 10.52 -14.13 -3.04
N GLN A 293 10.09 -13.67 -1.86
CA GLN A 293 8.70 -13.76 -1.40
C GLN A 293 7.70 -13.31 -2.49
N PHE A 294 7.88 -12.12 -3.06
CA PHE A 294 6.96 -11.58 -4.06
C PHE A 294 7.11 -12.20 -5.46
N VAL A 295 8.17 -12.96 -5.71
CA VAL A 295 8.29 -13.76 -6.94
C VAL A 295 7.56 -15.08 -6.79
N ASN A 296 7.67 -15.71 -5.62
CA ASN A 296 7.05 -16.98 -5.30
C ASN A 296 5.54 -16.83 -5.04
N ASP A 297 5.15 -15.72 -4.40
CA ASP A 297 3.78 -15.31 -4.14
C ASP A 297 3.57 -13.85 -4.56
N PRO A 298 3.32 -13.58 -5.86
CA PRO A 298 3.10 -12.23 -6.36
C PRO A 298 1.85 -11.56 -5.81
N THR A 299 0.82 -12.34 -5.46
CA THR A 299 -0.43 -11.82 -4.87
C THR A 299 -0.21 -11.17 -3.52
N SER A 300 0.78 -11.65 -2.73
CA SER A 300 1.13 -11.01 -1.46
C SER A 300 1.54 -9.54 -1.58
N LEU A 301 1.97 -9.04 -2.75
CA LEU A 301 2.30 -7.62 -2.94
C LEU A 301 1.06 -6.70 -2.97
N ALA A 302 -0.14 -7.26 -3.09
CA ALA A 302 -1.40 -6.51 -3.03
C ALA A 302 -1.81 -6.16 -1.59
N ASP A 303 -1.18 -6.75 -0.58
CA ASP A 303 -1.47 -6.43 0.83
C ASP A 303 -1.16 -4.94 1.11
N ILE A 304 -2.08 -4.24 1.78
CA ILE A 304 -1.98 -2.81 2.10
C ILE A 304 -0.68 -2.47 2.82
N LYS A 305 -0.12 -3.37 3.64
CA LYS A 305 1.13 -3.10 4.37
C LYS A 305 2.31 -2.87 3.42
N TRP A 306 2.27 -3.46 2.23
CA TRP A 306 3.29 -3.25 1.20
C TRP A 306 2.98 -2.07 0.29
N ALA A 307 1.78 -1.49 0.36
CA ALA A 307 1.36 -0.51 -0.62
C ALA A 307 2.18 0.79 -0.55
N GLY A 308 2.48 1.28 0.65
CA GLY A 308 3.38 2.43 0.86
C GLY A 308 4.86 2.07 0.72
N VAL A 309 5.24 0.87 1.17
CA VAL A 309 6.63 0.36 1.10
C VAL A 309 7.08 0.17 -0.35
N GLY A 310 6.22 -0.38 -1.22
CA GLY A 310 6.49 -0.54 -2.65
C GLY A 310 6.60 0.81 -3.36
N ALA A 311 5.76 1.79 -3.00
CA ALA A 311 5.89 3.15 -3.48
C ALA A 311 7.23 3.77 -3.07
N ALA A 312 7.66 3.59 -1.82
CA ALA A 312 8.96 4.05 -1.34
C ALA A 312 10.13 3.40 -2.08
N TRP A 313 10.08 2.08 -2.33
CA TRP A 313 11.11 1.39 -3.12
C TRP A 313 11.28 2.00 -4.51
N TYR A 314 10.17 2.26 -5.20
CA TYR A 314 10.22 2.91 -6.51
C TYR A 314 10.88 4.30 -6.38
N TRP A 315 10.47 5.03 -5.35
CA TRP A 315 10.92 6.39 -5.06
C TRP A 315 12.44 6.52 -4.89
N VAL A 316 13.06 5.64 -4.08
CA VAL A 316 14.47 5.80 -3.66
C VAL A 316 15.43 4.77 -4.25
N ALA A 317 14.96 3.61 -4.69
CA ALA A 317 15.84 2.49 -5.03
C ALA A 317 15.77 2.06 -6.50
N ARG A 318 14.61 2.20 -7.16
CA ARG A 318 14.42 1.69 -8.53
C ARG A 318 15.32 2.34 -9.58
N HIS A 319 15.77 3.57 -9.33
CA HIS A 319 16.62 4.36 -10.22
C HIS A 319 18.12 4.21 -9.89
N GLY A 320 18.55 2.99 -9.54
CA GLY A 320 19.96 2.71 -9.22
C GLY A 320 20.43 3.32 -7.90
N GLY A 321 19.50 3.62 -6.98
CA GLY A 321 19.78 4.28 -5.70
C GLY A 321 19.96 5.81 -5.78
N HIS A 322 19.78 6.41 -6.96
CA HIS A 322 19.74 7.87 -7.08
C HIS A 322 18.42 8.42 -6.55
N ASN A 323 18.48 9.44 -5.72
CA ASN A 323 17.30 10.06 -5.11
C ASN A 323 16.59 11.07 -6.03
N LEU A 324 16.52 10.74 -7.33
CA LEU A 324 16.10 11.62 -8.41
C LEU A 324 14.72 12.25 -8.14
N ILE A 325 13.77 11.42 -7.68
CA ILE A 325 12.41 11.89 -7.43
C ILE A 325 12.40 12.90 -6.29
N ASN A 326 13.15 12.68 -5.20
CA ASN A 326 13.24 13.65 -4.11
C ASN A 326 13.92 14.96 -4.53
N ASP A 327 14.94 14.90 -5.38
CA ASP A 327 15.58 16.11 -5.92
C ASP A 327 14.59 16.94 -6.74
N ASP A 328 13.73 16.29 -7.53
CA ASP A 328 12.69 16.96 -8.30
C ASP A 328 11.52 17.44 -7.43
N CYS A 329 11.20 16.71 -6.35
CA CYS A 329 10.28 17.18 -5.33
C CYS A 329 10.77 18.48 -4.67
N ASP A 330 12.05 18.57 -4.32
CA ASP A 330 12.63 19.75 -3.66
C ASP A 330 12.55 20.99 -4.57
N LYS A 331 12.71 20.81 -5.87
CA LYS A 331 12.50 21.86 -6.90
C LYS A 331 11.03 22.18 -7.13
N GLY A 332 10.10 21.34 -6.65
CA GLY A 332 8.68 21.42 -6.96
C GLY A 332 8.35 21.06 -8.41
N ASP A 333 9.15 20.22 -9.06
CA ASP A 333 8.96 19.85 -10.46
C ASP A 333 7.99 18.66 -10.60
N ILE A 334 6.69 18.95 -10.49
CA ILE A 334 5.61 17.97 -10.68
C ILE A 334 5.67 17.27 -12.04
N ARG A 335 6.21 17.93 -13.08
CA ARG A 335 6.30 17.35 -14.43
C ARG A 335 7.39 16.29 -14.47
N ALA A 336 8.57 16.58 -13.92
CA ALA A 336 9.68 15.62 -13.85
C ALA A 336 9.32 14.40 -13.00
N VAL A 337 8.69 14.61 -11.84
CA VAL A 337 8.23 13.50 -10.98
C VAL A 337 7.19 12.64 -11.69
N THR A 338 6.18 13.26 -12.32
CA THR A 338 5.15 12.53 -13.07
C THR A 338 5.75 11.74 -14.23
N TYR A 339 6.68 12.33 -14.98
CA TYR A 339 7.35 11.65 -16.08
C TYR A 339 8.16 10.44 -15.59
N THR A 340 8.83 10.57 -14.45
CA THR A 340 9.63 9.49 -13.85
C THR A 340 8.74 8.33 -13.42
N ILE A 341 7.61 8.60 -12.75
CA ILE A 341 6.71 7.57 -12.22
C ILE A 341 5.90 6.91 -13.35
N ASN A 342 5.27 7.71 -14.20
CA ASN A 342 4.31 7.22 -15.20
C ASN A 342 4.97 6.84 -16.54
N GLY A 343 6.24 7.24 -16.77
CA GLY A 343 6.88 7.15 -18.08
C GLY A 343 6.31 8.13 -19.11
N GLY A 344 5.54 9.12 -18.67
CA GLY A 344 4.78 10.06 -19.50
C GLY A 344 4.05 11.12 -18.65
N TYR A 345 3.10 11.83 -19.26
CA TYR A 345 2.34 12.90 -18.57
C TYR A 345 0.86 12.55 -18.37
N ASN A 346 0.51 11.26 -18.36
CA ASN A 346 -0.88 10.86 -18.17
C ASN A 346 -1.33 11.21 -16.74
N GLY A 347 -2.49 11.87 -16.64
CA GLY A 347 -3.03 12.36 -15.37
C GLY A 347 -2.25 13.54 -14.77
N LEU A 348 -1.35 14.22 -15.51
CA LEU A 348 -0.55 15.33 -14.97
C LEU A 348 -1.40 16.45 -14.36
N ASP A 349 -2.54 16.77 -14.97
CA ASP A 349 -3.50 17.76 -14.46
C ASP A 349 -4.10 17.35 -13.12
N VAL A 350 -4.53 16.08 -13.00
CA VAL A 350 -5.07 15.52 -11.76
C VAL A 350 -3.99 15.47 -10.67
N ARG A 351 -2.79 14.96 -10.99
CA ARG A 351 -1.63 14.94 -10.08
C ARG A 351 -1.25 16.34 -9.61
N THR A 352 -1.31 17.33 -10.50
CA THR A 352 -1.05 18.73 -10.14
C THR A 352 -2.11 19.27 -9.18
N ALA A 353 -3.38 18.93 -9.38
CA ALA A 353 -4.46 19.31 -8.46
C ALA A 353 -4.25 18.67 -7.08
N TYR A 354 -3.95 17.38 -7.02
CA TYR A 354 -3.65 16.68 -5.76
C TYR A 354 -2.42 17.25 -5.06
N TRP A 355 -1.36 17.55 -5.80
CA TRP A 355 -0.14 18.16 -5.26
C TRP A 355 -0.41 19.54 -4.67
N ASN A 356 -1.15 20.40 -5.39
CA ASN A 356 -1.50 21.72 -4.89
C ASN A 356 -2.38 21.64 -3.64
N GLN A 357 -3.32 20.69 -3.58
CA GLN A 357 -4.17 20.46 -2.41
C GLN A 357 -3.34 20.03 -1.20
N ALA A 358 -2.48 19.02 -1.35
CA ALA A 358 -1.62 18.57 -0.27
C ALA A 358 -0.66 19.68 0.17
N LYS A 359 -0.02 20.37 -0.78
CA LYS A 359 0.93 21.45 -0.50
C LYS A 359 0.27 22.65 0.21
N ALA A 360 -1.01 22.92 -0.02
CA ALA A 360 -1.75 23.99 0.65
C ALA A 360 -1.90 23.78 2.17
N VAL A 361 -1.72 22.55 2.66
CA VAL A 361 -1.69 22.23 4.10
C VAL A 361 -0.44 22.79 4.79
N GLY A 362 0.66 23.00 4.05
CA GLY A 362 1.87 23.62 4.57
C GLY A 362 2.60 22.76 5.60
N ASP A 363 3.17 23.41 6.63
CA ASP A 363 4.04 22.77 7.63
C ASP A 363 3.31 21.69 8.47
N ASP A 364 1.98 21.73 8.55
CA ASP A 364 1.18 20.70 9.20
C ASP A 364 1.46 19.30 8.60
N LEU A 365 1.83 19.21 7.31
CA LEU A 365 2.23 17.95 6.68
C LEU A 365 3.42 17.27 7.39
N LEU A 366 4.30 18.04 8.03
CA LEU A 366 5.43 17.48 8.78
C LEU A 366 4.97 16.65 9.99
N ALA A 367 3.76 16.86 10.50
CA ALA A 367 3.21 16.05 11.58
C ALA A 367 3.04 14.58 11.17
N LEU A 368 2.83 14.29 9.88
CA LEU A 368 2.66 12.92 9.36
C LEU A 368 3.92 12.06 9.60
N ILE A 369 5.11 12.64 9.48
CA ILE A 369 6.39 11.94 9.67
C ILE A 369 6.95 12.05 11.09
N ASN A 370 6.33 12.86 11.95
CA ASN A 370 6.72 13.05 13.35
C ASN A 370 5.85 12.23 14.32
N ALA A 371 5.19 11.17 13.84
CA ALA A 371 4.22 10.36 14.60
C ALA A 371 4.78 9.65 15.86
N GLY A 372 6.07 9.80 16.19
CA GLY A 372 6.70 9.34 17.44
C GLY A 372 7.17 10.45 18.39
N ALA A 373 7.01 11.73 18.05
CA ALA A 373 7.42 12.86 18.89
C ALA A 373 6.19 13.49 19.56
N THR A 374 5.55 12.76 20.47
CA THR A 374 4.82 13.44 21.53
C THR A 374 5.85 14.23 22.33
N LYS A 375 5.57 15.52 22.60
CA LYS A 375 6.25 16.21 23.69
C LYS A 375 5.79 15.50 24.98
N SER A 376 6.49 14.46 25.39
CA SER A 376 6.29 13.87 26.72
C SER A 376 7.03 14.73 27.72
N ASP A 377 6.28 15.30 28.66
CA ASP A 377 6.83 15.75 29.93
C ASP A 377 7.58 14.60 30.60
N ASP A 378 8.72 14.93 31.21
CA ASP A 378 9.59 14.01 31.92
C ASP A 378 8.81 13.17 32.96
N SER A 379 8.62 11.87 32.72
CA SER A 379 8.79 10.79 33.72
C SER A 379 8.25 9.44 33.25
N ALA A 380 8.96 8.40 33.68
CA ALA A 380 8.67 6.96 33.65
C ALA A 380 9.17 6.16 32.43
N ALA A 381 9.88 5.09 32.77
CA ALA A 381 10.70 4.27 31.90
C ALA A 381 10.03 2.93 31.51
N ALA A 382 10.32 2.53 30.25
CA ALA A 382 10.29 1.18 29.62
C ALA A 382 8.91 0.51 29.32
N PRO A 383 8.80 -0.38 28.29
CA PRO A 383 9.85 -1.03 27.48
C PRO A 383 9.75 -0.87 25.93
N ALA A 384 10.89 -1.11 25.24
CA ALA A 384 11.05 -1.18 23.78
C ALA A 384 10.51 -2.52 23.21
N ALA A 385 10.14 -2.72 21.93
CA ALA A 385 10.76 -2.36 20.63
C ALA A 385 9.75 -2.63 19.45
N PRO A 386 10.06 -2.61 18.12
CA PRO A 386 11.30 -2.26 17.40
C PRO A 386 11.09 -1.47 16.07
N VAL A 387 11.46 -0.18 15.98
CA VAL A 387 12.22 0.48 14.87
C VAL A 387 12.77 1.82 15.43
N GLY A 388 13.43 1.74 16.57
CA GLY A 388 14.07 2.88 17.25
C GLY A 388 15.30 2.46 18.03
N ALA A 389 15.91 1.32 17.65
CA ALA A 389 16.79 0.53 18.50
C ALA A 389 18.25 1.02 18.51
N LEU A 390 18.46 2.33 18.65
CA LEU A 390 19.72 2.86 19.13
C LEU A 390 19.38 3.99 20.10
N THR A 391 19.78 3.82 21.35
CA THR A 391 19.84 4.92 22.33
C THR A 391 20.64 6.08 21.75
N ALA A 392 20.46 7.30 22.27
CA ALA A 392 21.24 8.45 21.80
C ALA A 392 22.77 8.22 21.87
N GLU A 393 23.24 7.42 22.84
CA GLU A 393 24.63 6.97 22.93
C GLU A 393 25.00 5.97 21.84
N GLU A 394 24.13 5.00 21.52
CA GLU A 394 24.37 4.05 20.44
C GLU A 394 24.28 4.69 19.05
N GLN A 395 23.40 5.68 18.85
CA GLN A 395 23.36 6.50 17.63
C GLN A 395 24.63 7.33 17.48
N ARG A 396 25.12 7.90 18.59
CA ARG A 396 26.39 8.65 18.60
C ARG A 396 27.59 7.73 18.38
N ALA A 397 27.58 6.53 18.94
CA ALA A 397 28.61 5.53 18.72
C ALA A 397 28.62 5.03 17.27
N MET A 398 27.44 4.75 16.70
CA MET A 398 27.30 4.38 15.29
C MET A 398 27.72 5.53 14.37
N TYR A 399 27.29 6.77 14.64
CA TYR A 399 27.73 7.95 13.91
C TYR A 399 29.25 8.11 13.97
N ASN A 400 29.86 7.93 15.14
CA ASN A 400 31.31 8.01 15.30
C ASN A 400 32.05 6.88 14.57
N GLU A 401 31.48 5.68 14.50
CA GLU A 401 32.06 4.54 13.78
C GLU A 401 31.91 4.68 12.25
N VAL A 402 30.78 5.18 11.76
CA VAL A 402 30.52 5.53 10.35
C VAL A 402 31.42 6.69 9.89
N MET A 403 31.65 7.67 10.75
CA MET A 403 32.52 8.82 10.46
C MET A 403 34.01 8.54 10.74
N LYS A 404 34.36 7.32 11.14
CA LYS A 404 35.71 6.94 11.52
C LYS A 404 36.63 6.93 10.31
N ARG A 405 37.75 7.63 10.41
CA ARG A 405 38.81 7.61 9.40
C ARG A 405 39.75 6.43 9.66
N GLY A 406 39.98 5.61 8.64
CA GLY A 406 40.91 4.48 8.67
C GLY A 406 42.14 4.70 7.79
N PRO A 407 43.10 3.74 7.74
CA PRO A 407 44.19 3.78 6.76
C PRO A 407 43.74 3.28 5.38
N SER A 408 44.32 3.82 4.30
CA SER A 408 43.95 3.45 2.93
C SER A 408 44.27 1.99 2.68
N ARG A 409 43.31 1.27 2.09
CA ARG A 409 43.47 -0.13 1.69
C ARG A 409 43.86 -0.30 0.22
N SER A 410 44.01 0.82 -0.51
CA SER A 410 44.49 0.78 -1.88
C SER A 410 45.98 0.45 -1.91
N PHE A 411 46.35 -0.59 -2.67
CA PHE A 411 47.75 -0.98 -2.88
C PHE A 411 48.52 0.04 -3.75
N LEU A 412 47.84 1.05 -4.30
CA LEU A 412 48.40 2.15 -5.08
C LEU A 412 48.42 3.49 -4.32
N ALA A 413 47.89 3.54 -3.08
CA ALA A 413 47.96 4.75 -2.28
C ALA A 413 49.43 5.07 -1.93
N THR A 414 49.88 6.28 -2.23
CA THR A 414 51.26 6.72 -2.01
C THR A 414 51.60 6.87 -0.53
N ASP A 415 50.60 7.13 0.32
CA ASP A 415 50.65 6.85 1.74
C ASP A 415 49.32 6.24 2.24
N GLY A 416 49.40 5.32 3.20
CA GLY A 416 48.22 4.71 3.82
C GLY A 416 47.50 5.65 4.80
N LYS A 417 47.81 6.96 4.80
CA LYS A 417 47.42 7.89 5.87
C LYS A 417 46.11 8.62 5.58
N ALA A 418 45.62 8.61 4.34
CA ALA A 418 44.37 9.25 3.96
C ALA A 418 43.28 8.22 3.65
N VAL A 419 42.22 8.21 4.46
CA VAL A 419 40.90 7.72 4.05
C VAL A 419 39.86 8.78 4.38
N GLU A 420 39.00 9.02 3.40
CA GLU A 420 37.90 9.96 3.46
C GLU A 420 36.76 9.47 4.38
N THR A 421 35.86 10.37 4.75
CA THR A 421 34.59 9.98 5.38
C THR A 421 33.75 9.13 4.43
N GLU A 422 32.72 8.42 4.92
CA GLU A 422 31.81 7.66 4.04
C GLU A 422 31.18 8.52 2.94
N LEU A 423 30.91 9.80 3.22
CA LEU A 423 30.50 10.78 2.22
C LEU A 423 31.60 11.03 1.17
N GLY A 424 32.86 11.18 1.59
CA GLY A 424 33.97 11.31 0.66
C GLY A 424 34.26 10.03 -0.13
N PHE A 425 33.95 8.84 0.39
CA PHE A 425 33.97 7.60 -0.39
C PHE A 425 32.94 7.61 -1.53
N ILE A 426 31.71 8.03 -1.25
CA ILE A 426 30.65 8.13 -2.26
C ILE A 426 31.03 9.14 -3.35
N TYR A 427 31.55 10.32 -2.97
CA TYR A 427 32.01 11.31 -3.95
C TYR A 427 33.20 10.83 -4.80
N ASN A 428 34.13 10.07 -4.20
CA ASN A 428 35.22 9.46 -4.96
C ASN A 428 34.73 8.35 -5.90
N ILE A 429 33.72 7.57 -5.53
CA ILE A 429 33.13 6.55 -6.40
C ILE A 429 32.48 7.21 -7.63
N ASP A 430 31.67 8.26 -7.42
CA ASP A 430 31.03 9.01 -8.51
C ASP A 430 32.07 9.62 -9.46
N GLY A 431 33.06 10.34 -8.90
CA GLY A 431 34.14 10.93 -9.70
C GLY A 431 34.95 9.88 -10.49
N ASN A 432 35.25 8.72 -9.88
CA ASN A 432 35.96 7.64 -10.55
C ASN A 432 35.13 6.95 -11.63
N ALA A 433 33.82 6.79 -11.43
CA ALA A 433 32.92 6.23 -12.44
C ALA A 433 32.86 7.13 -13.67
N TRP A 434 32.75 8.44 -13.48
CA TRP A 434 32.82 9.44 -14.54
C TRP A 434 34.16 9.38 -15.30
N ASN A 435 35.28 9.38 -14.57
CA ASN A 435 36.61 9.31 -15.18
C ASN A 435 36.81 8.01 -15.99
N LEU A 436 36.35 6.87 -15.46
CA LEU A 436 36.46 5.58 -16.14
C LEU A 436 35.61 5.53 -17.41
N MET A 437 34.35 5.96 -17.32
CA MET A 437 33.43 5.97 -18.47
C MET A 437 33.93 6.88 -19.59
N LEU A 438 34.39 8.09 -19.26
CA LEU A 438 34.93 9.01 -20.26
C LEU A 438 36.25 8.50 -20.85
N THR A 439 37.11 7.87 -20.05
CA THR A 439 38.35 7.27 -20.53
C THR A 439 38.08 6.16 -21.55
N ILE A 440 37.22 5.20 -21.21
CA ILE A 440 36.87 4.10 -22.12
C ILE A 440 36.17 4.64 -23.38
N SER A 441 35.21 5.55 -23.21
CA SER A 441 34.47 6.16 -24.32
C SER A 441 35.39 6.96 -25.26
N TYR A 442 36.41 7.63 -24.72
CA TYR A 442 37.43 8.34 -25.50
C TYR A 442 38.24 7.40 -26.36
N LEU A 443 38.70 6.27 -25.79
CA LEU A 443 39.51 5.28 -26.51
C LEU A 443 38.74 4.67 -27.68
N VAL A 444 37.43 4.44 -27.55
CA VAL A 444 36.56 3.91 -28.62
C VAL A 444 36.01 4.99 -29.57
N GLY A 445 36.40 6.26 -29.39
CA GLY A 445 36.07 7.35 -30.33
C GLY A 445 34.67 7.95 -30.15
N HIS A 446 34.09 7.92 -28.95
CA HIS A 446 32.80 8.54 -28.69
C HIS A 446 32.89 10.08 -28.74
N PRO A 447 32.11 10.80 -29.57
CA PRO A 447 32.31 12.23 -29.85
C PRO A 447 32.25 13.14 -28.61
N LEU A 448 31.35 12.85 -27.67
CA LEU A 448 31.24 13.62 -26.42
C LEU A 448 32.49 13.49 -25.55
N ALA A 449 33.00 12.26 -25.43
CA ALA A 449 34.19 11.98 -24.62
C ALA A 449 35.44 12.56 -25.28
N MET A 450 35.52 12.55 -26.61
CA MET A 450 36.58 13.23 -27.37
C MET A 450 36.64 14.72 -27.08
N SER A 451 35.50 15.40 -27.19
CA SER A 451 35.40 16.82 -26.88
C SER A 451 35.85 17.14 -25.44
N GLN A 452 35.37 16.36 -24.46
CA GLN A 452 35.64 16.62 -23.05
C GLN A 452 37.10 16.31 -22.65
N VAL A 453 37.64 15.15 -23.04
CA VAL A 453 39.02 14.76 -22.70
C VAL A 453 40.04 15.70 -23.35
N GLU A 454 39.82 16.10 -24.61
CA GLU A 454 40.74 17.01 -25.30
C GLU A 454 40.64 18.47 -24.81
N ALA A 455 39.49 18.89 -24.29
CA ALA A 455 39.35 20.17 -23.61
C ALA A 455 40.14 20.18 -22.28
N VAL A 456 39.97 19.14 -21.46
CA VAL A 456 40.71 19.00 -20.19
C VAL A 456 42.22 18.89 -20.42
N ALA A 457 42.66 18.18 -21.46
CA ALA A 457 44.09 18.10 -21.82
C ALA A 457 44.73 19.46 -22.20
N LYS A 458 43.91 20.47 -22.54
CA LYS A 458 44.33 21.85 -22.85
C LYS A 458 44.12 22.80 -21.66
N GLY A 459 43.77 22.29 -20.49
CA GLY A 459 43.47 23.09 -19.31
C GLY A 459 42.11 23.80 -19.36
N HIS A 460 41.19 23.36 -20.23
CA HIS A 460 39.83 23.91 -20.26
C HIS A 460 38.90 23.04 -19.43
N PHE A 461 38.37 23.62 -18.35
CA PHE A 461 37.42 22.99 -17.43
C PHE A 461 36.05 23.67 -17.51
N PRO A 462 34.94 22.96 -17.23
CA PRO A 462 33.61 23.57 -17.26
C PRO A 462 33.43 24.61 -16.14
N ASP A 463 32.93 25.81 -16.49
CA ASP A 463 32.66 26.89 -15.53
C ASP A 463 31.73 26.44 -14.41
N GLY A 464 32.09 26.74 -13.16
CA GLY A 464 31.28 26.41 -11.98
C GLY A 464 31.30 24.92 -11.58
N SER A 465 32.11 24.10 -12.24
CA SER A 465 32.34 22.72 -11.83
C SER A 465 33.22 22.63 -10.57
N TYR A 466 33.17 21.51 -9.85
CA TYR A 466 34.04 21.34 -8.67
C TYR A 466 35.53 21.43 -9.01
N VAL A 467 35.93 20.92 -10.18
CA VAL A 467 37.32 21.01 -10.67
C VAL A 467 37.74 22.45 -10.96
N ASP A 468 36.83 23.31 -11.41
CA ASP A 468 37.08 24.76 -11.61
C ASP A 468 37.53 25.45 -10.31
N THR A 469 37.14 24.90 -9.16
CA THR A 469 37.52 25.42 -7.83
C THR A 469 38.72 24.73 -7.17
N ASN A 470 39.33 23.71 -7.81
CA ASN A 470 40.37 22.87 -7.21
C ASN A 470 41.62 22.74 -8.09
N ALA A 471 42.65 23.52 -7.77
CA ALA A 471 43.89 23.60 -8.55
C ALA A 471 44.65 22.27 -8.66
N TRP A 472 44.60 21.42 -7.63
CA TRP A 472 45.25 20.10 -7.69
C TRP A 472 44.53 19.17 -8.68
N LEU A 473 43.20 19.18 -8.63
CA LEU A 473 42.38 18.34 -9.52
C LEU A 473 42.47 18.81 -10.98
N GLN A 474 42.62 20.12 -11.21
CA GLN A 474 42.91 20.67 -12.54
C GLN A 474 44.24 20.13 -13.07
N GLN A 475 45.31 20.26 -12.29
CA GLN A 475 46.64 19.79 -12.70
C GLN A 475 46.64 18.28 -12.97
N PHE A 476 46.09 17.48 -12.05
CA PHE A 476 46.03 16.03 -12.21
C PHE A 476 45.18 15.60 -13.42
N GLY A 477 44.01 16.22 -13.59
CA GLY A 477 43.11 15.94 -14.71
C GLY A 477 43.74 16.30 -16.05
N GLU A 478 44.42 17.45 -16.13
CA GLU A 478 45.15 17.88 -17.32
C GLU A 478 46.26 16.89 -17.68
N GLU A 479 47.14 16.55 -16.73
CA GLU A 479 48.24 15.60 -16.94
C GLU A 479 47.74 14.21 -17.35
N TYR A 480 46.67 13.73 -16.71
CA TYR A 480 46.03 12.46 -17.05
C TYR A 480 45.47 12.46 -18.48
N CYS A 481 44.70 13.48 -18.85
CA CYS A 481 44.10 13.59 -20.18
C CYS A 481 45.15 13.82 -21.27
N GLN A 482 46.24 14.55 -21.01
CA GLN A 482 47.38 14.67 -21.94
C GLN A 482 48.03 13.30 -22.20
N GLY A 483 48.25 12.52 -21.14
CA GLY A 483 48.75 11.14 -21.26
C GLY A 483 47.79 10.24 -22.06
N LEU A 484 46.49 10.37 -21.82
CA LEU A 484 45.46 9.59 -22.51
C LEU A 484 45.37 9.93 -24.00
N VAL A 485 45.46 11.21 -24.37
CA VAL A 485 45.54 11.66 -25.78
C VAL A 485 46.77 11.08 -26.47
N ALA A 486 47.94 11.16 -25.82
CA ALA A 486 49.18 10.58 -26.37
C ALA A 486 49.11 9.05 -26.50
N PHE A 487 48.44 8.38 -25.56
CA PHE A 487 48.22 6.94 -25.62
C PHE A 487 47.26 6.56 -26.75
N LYS A 488 46.14 7.28 -26.90
CA LYS A 488 45.18 7.05 -27.99
C LYS A 488 45.83 7.17 -29.37
N GLN A 489 46.71 8.15 -29.58
CA GLN A 489 47.47 8.27 -30.84
C GLN A 489 48.31 7.02 -31.15
N LYS A 490 48.95 6.43 -30.13
CA LYS A 490 49.71 5.18 -30.28
C LYS A 490 48.78 3.98 -30.52
N LEU A 491 47.64 3.94 -29.84
CA LEU A 491 46.62 2.90 -30.01
C LEU A 491 46.00 2.95 -31.41
N ASP A 492 45.64 4.13 -31.90
CA ASP A 492 45.11 4.35 -33.24
C ASP A 492 46.16 4.02 -34.30
N ALA A 493 47.45 4.33 -34.07
CA ALA A 493 48.54 3.91 -34.94
C ALA A 493 48.76 2.38 -34.95
N LEU A 494 48.54 1.70 -33.82
CA LEU A 494 48.58 0.24 -33.71
C LEU A 494 47.46 -0.42 -34.52
N PHE A 495 46.27 0.19 -34.51
CA PHE A 495 45.10 -0.30 -35.27
C PHE A 495 45.04 0.20 -36.73
N ALA A 496 45.80 1.24 -37.09
CA ALA A 496 46.00 1.68 -38.48
C ALA A 496 46.88 0.70 -39.29
N PHE A 497 47.58 -0.22 -38.62
CA PHE A 497 48.17 -1.41 -39.24
C PHE A 497 47.19 -2.58 -39.19
N GLY A 498 46.57 -2.91 -40.31
CA GLY A 498 45.98 -4.24 -40.53
C GLY A 498 46.16 -4.67 -41.98
N PRO A 499 46.17 -5.97 -42.31
CA PRO A 499 46.71 -7.15 -41.63
C PRO A 499 48.02 -7.62 -42.31
N ALA A 500 49.05 -7.99 -41.56
CA ALA A 500 50.12 -8.82 -42.12
C ALA A 500 49.73 -10.31 -41.97
N ALA A 501 49.30 -10.91 -43.10
CA ALA A 501 49.22 -12.34 -43.39
C ALA A 501 48.68 -13.29 -42.30
N VAL A 502 47.38 -13.61 -42.38
CA VAL A 502 46.86 -14.90 -41.91
C VAL A 502 46.64 -15.79 -43.15
N PRO A 503 47.29 -16.97 -43.27
CA PRO A 503 47.02 -17.89 -44.38
C PRO A 503 45.59 -18.42 -44.26
N SER A 504 44.92 -18.61 -45.40
CA SER A 504 43.50 -18.95 -45.50
C SER A 504 43.10 -20.10 -44.57
N ALA A 505 42.33 -19.78 -43.52
CA ALA A 505 41.53 -20.77 -42.81
C ALA A 505 40.22 -20.94 -43.58
N GLN A 506 39.90 -22.19 -43.91
CA GLN A 506 38.75 -22.62 -44.69
C GLN A 506 37.42 -22.07 -44.14
N GLN A 507 36.51 -21.76 -45.07
CA GLN A 507 35.12 -21.39 -44.79
C GLN A 507 34.44 -22.44 -43.89
N ALA A 508 33.95 -22.00 -42.73
CA ALA A 508 32.88 -22.67 -42.00
C ALA A 508 31.54 -21.98 -42.34
N PRO A 509 30.42 -22.72 -42.46
CA PRO A 509 29.19 -22.19 -43.03
C PRO A 509 28.48 -21.21 -42.10
N ALA A 510 27.82 -20.23 -42.71
CA ALA A 510 27.08 -19.16 -42.05
C ALA A 510 25.91 -19.72 -41.22
N LEU A 511 25.88 -19.37 -39.93
CA LEU A 511 24.68 -19.43 -39.10
C LEU A 511 23.87 -18.16 -39.34
N ILE A 512 22.66 -18.35 -39.85
CA ILE A 512 21.68 -17.31 -40.14
C ILE A 512 21.13 -16.77 -38.83
N ALA A 513 21.27 -15.46 -38.60
CA ALA A 513 20.50 -14.72 -37.60
C ALA A 513 19.43 -13.86 -38.32
N PRO A 514 18.17 -13.84 -37.86
CA PRO A 514 17.08 -13.14 -38.54
C PRO A 514 17.16 -11.63 -38.33
N THR A 515 17.04 -10.89 -39.44
CA THR A 515 17.02 -9.44 -39.51
C THR A 515 15.67 -8.89 -39.03
N LEU A 516 15.65 -8.13 -37.93
CA LEU A 516 14.55 -7.22 -37.60
C LEU A 516 14.94 -5.82 -38.07
N GLY A 517 14.45 -5.44 -39.24
CA GLY A 517 14.71 -4.14 -39.85
C GLY A 517 13.94 -3.02 -39.17
N ILE A 518 14.64 -2.09 -38.53
CA ILE A 518 14.13 -0.75 -38.22
C ILE A 518 14.64 0.18 -39.32
N ARG A 519 13.71 0.71 -40.12
CA ARG A 519 14.00 1.78 -41.09
C ARG A 519 14.17 3.10 -40.33
N THR A 520 15.38 3.64 -40.35
CA THR A 520 15.64 5.06 -40.06
C THR A 520 15.25 5.91 -41.27
N ARG A 521 14.57 7.04 -41.02
CA ARG A 521 14.31 8.10 -42.00
C ARG A 521 15.56 8.98 -42.06
N GLU A 522 16.24 9.00 -43.20
CA GLU A 522 17.27 10.01 -43.49
C GLU A 522 16.64 11.27 -44.12
N ALA A 523 17.14 12.42 -43.71
CA ALA A 523 16.85 13.73 -44.26
C ALA A 523 17.70 13.99 -45.52
N GLY A 524 17.07 14.46 -46.60
CA GLY A 524 17.75 14.93 -47.81
C GLY A 524 18.15 16.42 -47.72
N PRO A 525 19.15 16.87 -48.52
CA PRO A 525 19.80 18.17 -48.35
C PRO A 525 19.07 19.33 -49.04
N ALA A 526 19.52 20.54 -48.69
CA ALA A 526 18.86 21.83 -48.84
C ALA A 526 19.02 22.53 -50.22
N ASP A 527 18.11 23.50 -50.40
CA ASP A 527 18.34 24.85 -50.93
C ASP A 527 18.05 25.15 -52.42
N ASN A 528 17.02 25.98 -52.69
CA ASN A 528 17.20 27.37 -53.18
C ASN A 528 15.90 28.05 -53.65
N ARG A 529 15.68 29.24 -53.06
CA ARG A 529 15.24 30.52 -53.66
C ARG A 529 13.81 30.77 -54.19
N ALA A 530 13.43 32.00 -53.83
CA ALA A 530 12.62 33.01 -54.53
C ALA A 530 11.10 32.99 -54.28
N GLY A 531 10.65 34.08 -53.66
CA GLY A 531 9.26 34.31 -53.29
C GLY A 531 8.37 34.84 -54.41
N ALA A 532 7.06 34.82 -54.15
CA ALA A 532 6.05 35.77 -54.62
C ALA A 532 4.71 35.46 -53.94
N VAL A 533 3.92 36.51 -53.71
CA VAL A 533 2.66 36.56 -52.93
C VAL A 533 1.43 36.17 -53.82
N PRO A 534 0.14 36.29 -53.40
CA PRO A 534 -0.85 35.21 -53.41
C PRO A 534 -2.01 35.40 -54.44
N ALA A 535 -2.80 34.36 -54.77
CA ALA A 535 -4.17 34.56 -55.26
C ALA A 535 -5.05 33.30 -55.24
N LYS A 536 -6.31 33.52 -54.83
CA LYS A 536 -7.48 32.63 -54.85
C LYS A 536 -7.76 32.01 -56.23
N LYS A 537 -8.30 30.77 -56.25
CA LYS A 537 -9.44 30.35 -57.10
C LYS A 537 -10.06 29.04 -56.60
N SER A 538 -11.39 29.03 -56.55
CA SER A 538 -12.29 27.93 -56.16
C SER A 538 -12.17 26.69 -57.06
N PRO A 539 -12.82 25.58 -56.67
CA PRO A 539 -13.74 24.97 -57.63
C PRO A 539 -15.08 24.50 -57.06
N ALA A 540 -16.03 24.38 -57.97
CA ALA A 540 -17.45 24.13 -57.76
C ALA A 540 -17.81 22.63 -57.67
N LYS A 541 -18.89 22.39 -56.89
CA LYS A 541 -19.93 21.35 -56.90
C LYS A 541 -19.81 20.13 -57.83
N LYS A 542 -20.07 18.94 -57.25
CA LYS A 542 -21.03 17.93 -57.75
C LYS A 542 -21.59 17.06 -56.60
N SER A 543 -22.83 16.59 -56.81
CA SER A 543 -23.94 16.30 -55.87
C SER A 543 -23.94 14.89 -55.20
N PRO A 544 -24.83 14.62 -54.21
CA PRO A 544 -24.79 13.45 -53.31
C PRO A 544 -25.71 12.28 -53.75
N PRO A 545 -25.51 11.04 -53.25
CA PRO A 545 -26.44 9.94 -53.47
C PRO A 545 -27.48 9.77 -52.34
N LYS A 546 -28.62 9.19 -52.72
CA LYS A 546 -29.90 9.06 -51.99
C LYS A 546 -29.97 7.85 -51.02
N LYS A 547 -30.85 7.98 -50.01
CA LYS A 547 -31.35 6.98 -49.02
C LYS A 547 -32.07 5.79 -49.68
N SER A 548 -32.06 4.56 -49.13
CA SER A 548 -32.94 3.96 -48.08
C SER A 548 -32.82 2.41 -48.13
N PRO A 549 -33.46 1.54 -47.29
CA PRO A 549 -34.09 1.69 -45.97
C PRO A 549 -33.62 0.66 -44.90
N ALA A 550 -34.12 0.83 -43.66
CA ALA A 550 -33.86 0.05 -42.45
C ALA A 550 -34.39 -1.40 -42.44
N LYS A 551 -33.70 -2.29 -41.69
CA LYS A 551 -34.13 -3.65 -41.34
C LYS A 551 -34.06 -3.87 -39.81
N LYS A 552 -35.14 -4.47 -39.28
CA LYS A 552 -35.46 -4.78 -37.86
C LYS A 552 -34.44 -5.71 -37.16
N PRO A 553 -34.36 -5.70 -35.82
CA PRO A 553 -33.60 -6.67 -35.03
C PRO A 553 -34.37 -7.99 -34.82
N ALA A 554 -33.63 -9.09 -34.77
CA ALA A 554 -34.12 -10.46 -34.59
C ALA A 554 -34.19 -10.87 -33.09
N ALA A 555 -35.04 -11.86 -32.83
CA ALA A 555 -35.64 -12.22 -31.56
C ALA A 555 -34.77 -13.03 -30.58
N LYS A 556 -35.04 -12.84 -29.28
CA LYS A 556 -34.64 -13.72 -28.16
C LYS A 556 -35.46 -15.01 -28.17
N LYS A 557 -34.82 -16.14 -27.86
CA LYS A 557 -35.44 -17.46 -27.62
C LYS A 557 -36.02 -17.55 -26.20
N GLN A 558 -37.19 -18.17 -26.08
CA GLN A 558 -37.75 -18.78 -24.86
C GLN A 558 -37.86 -20.29 -25.11
N PRO A 559 -37.83 -21.16 -24.08
CA PRO A 559 -39.07 -21.74 -23.54
C PRO A 559 -38.98 -22.17 -22.04
N PRO A 560 -40.00 -22.82 -21.41
CA PRO A 560 -41.43 -22.91 -21.73
C PRO A 560 -42.37 -22.50 -20.58
N THR A 561 -43.62 -22.37 -20.99
CA THR A 561 -44.87 -22.02 -20.29
C THR A 561 -45.39 -23.04 -19.26
N LYS A 562 -46.01 -22.52 -18.19
CA LYS A 562 -47.26 -23.06 -17.60
C LYS A 562 -48.28 -21.93 -17.46
N SER A 563 -49.48 -22.14 -17.98
CA SER A 563 -50.65 -21.24 -17.89
C SER A 563 -51.62 -21.72 -16.77
N PRO A 564 -52.83 -21.16 -16.59
CA PRO A 564 -53.11 -20.06 -15.66
C PRO A 564 -54.31 -20.32 -14.72
N ALA A 565 -54.52 -19.46 -13.72
CA ALA A 565 -55.80 -19.28 -13.02
C ALA A 565 -55.90 -17.80 -12.61
N THR A 566 -56.58 -16.93 -13.36
CA THR A 566 -58.00 -16.52 -13.28
C THR A 566 -58.39 -15.65 -12.08
N THR A 567 -58.95 -14.48 -12.45
CA THR A 567 -59.98 -13.62 -11.82
C THR A 567 -59.60 -12.54 -10.79
N SER A 568 -59.82 -11.30 -11.26
CA SER A 568 -59.83 -9.94 -10.70
C SER A 568 -60.96 -9.68 -9.65
N PRO A 569 -61.37 -8.42 -9.33
CA PRO A 569 -60.68 -7.30 -8.65
C PRO A 569 -61.57 -6.64 -7.54
N THR A 570 -61.05 -5.76 -6.67
CA THR A 570 -61.80 -4.59 -6.12
C THR A 570 -60.86 -3.63 -5.38
N THR A 571 -60.52 -2.50 -5.99
CA THR A 571 -60.97 -1.11 -5.69
C THR A 571 -60.25 -0.41 -4.55
N ALA A 572 -59.40 0.54 -4.96
CA ALA A 572 -58.96 1.68 -4.20
C ALA A 572 -60.13 2.66 -3.96
N ASN A 573 -60.11 3.34 -2.81
CA ASN A 573 -60.68 4.67 -2.65
C ASN A 573 -59.88 5.42 -1.58
N ALA A 574 -59.14 6.44 -2.04
CA ALA A 574 -58.73 7.57 -1.23
C ALA A 574 -59.82 8.66 -1.33
N PRO A 575 -59.86 9.59 -0.37
CA PRO A 575 -59.99 10.99 -0.77
C PRO A 575 -59.00 11.91 -0.06
N ALA A 576 -58.69 12.99 -0.77
CA ALA A 576 -57.78 14.08 -0.42
C ALA A 576 -58.37 15.08 0.60
N GLU A 577 -57.46 15.77 1.31
CA GLU A 577 -57.38 17.21 1.65
C GLU A 577 -58.70 18.01 1.81
N GLU A 578 -58.97 18.77 2.87
CA GLU A 578 -58.27 19.93 3.50
C GLU A 578 -59.24 20.48 4.62
N PRO A 579 -59.07 21.64 5.30
CA PRO A 579 -57.90 22.35 5.85
C PRO A 579 -58.06 22.79 7.34
N VAL A 580 -56.92 23.16 7.95
CA VAL A 580 -56.68 24.24 8.94
C VAL A 580 -57.74 24.58 10.01
N LYS A 581 -57.36 24.38 11.28
CA LYS A 581 -57.42 25.41 12.33
C LYS A 581 -56.35 25.18 13.40
#